data_AF-A0A524PWS9-F1
#
_entry.id   AF-A0A524PWS9-F1
#
_cell.length_a   1.000
_cell.length_b   1.000
_cell.length_c   1.000
_cell.angle_alpha   90.00
_cell.angle_beta   90.00
_cell.angle_gamma   90.00
#
_symmetry.space_group_name_H-M   'P 1'
#
loop_
_entity.id
_entity.type
_entity.pdbx_description
1 polymer ?
#
loop_
_entity_poly.entity_id
_entity_poly.type
_entity_poly.pdbx_seq_one_letter_code
_entity_poly.pdbx_strand_id
1 'polypeptide(L)'
;MTTTGGAMEVFSYRFSFHEMKITRSRLESLIGYEPGAASGALPRIIDETLSLVPDHCAIQGGFIIKNDPGFDGDARRLSLGMVTFDLQEIVYNQVKKSEKIAVFVCTSGPGISEWSTKLMAEGDLTTGYIVDMIGSEIVETAMD
;
A
#
# COMPACT_ATOMS: atom_id res chain seq x y z
N MET A 1 27.74 -29.97 -7.03
CA MET A 1 26.71 -29.16 -7.74
C MET A 1 26.29 -28.04 -6.81
N THR A 2 26.96 -26.90 -6.93
CA THR A 2 26.70 -25.68 -6.17
C THR A 2 25.95 -24.74 -7.09
N THR A 3 24.62 -24.66 -6.93
CA THR A 3 23.83 -23.61 -7.55
C THR A 3 24.27 -22.29 -6.95
N THR A 4 25.03 -21.52 -7.73
CA THR A 4 25.30 -20.11 -7.50
C THR A 4 23.96 -19.38 -7.36
N GLY A 5 23.58 -19.06 -6.12
CA GLY A 5 22.52 -18.12 -5.84
C GLY A 5 22.94 -16.76 -6.38
N GLY A 6 22.47 -16.42 -7.58
CA GLY A 6 22.59 -15.07 -8.10
C GLY A 6 22.00 -14.11 -7.08
N ALA A 7 22.76 -13.07 -6.72
CA ALA A 7 22.31 -12.06 -5.78
C ALA A 7 20.94 -11.53 -6.24
N MET A 8 19.94 -11.63 -5.36
CA MET A 8 18.62 -11.09 -5.63
C MET A 8 18.72 -9.58 -5.58
N GLU A 9 18.65 -8.93 -6.74
CA GLU A 9 18.61 -7.47 -6.81
C GLU A 9 17.26 -6.99 -6.28
N VAL A 10 17.31 -6.17 -5.22
CA VAL A 10 16.15 -5.51 -4.65
C VAL A 10 16.17 -4.07 -5.13
N PHE A 11 15.16 -3.68 -5.90
CA PHE A 11 14.93 -2.30 -6.26
C PHE A 11 14.18 -1.64 -5.11
N SER A 12 14.76 -0.63 -4.47
CA SER A 12 14.13 0.10 -3.37
C SER A 12 13.83 1.53 -3.78
N TYR A 13 12.72 2.07 -3.30
CA TYR A 13 12.34 3.47 -3.48
C TYR A 13 11.83 4.08 -2.18
N ARG A 14 11.86 5.40 -2.13
CA ARG A 14 11.31 6.23 -1.06
C ARG A 14 10.61 7.41 -1.68
N PHE A 15 9.48 7.77 -1.09
CA PHE A 15 8.70 8.92 -1.50
C PHE A 15 8.53 9.89 -0.33
N SER A 16 8.44 11.17 -0.64
CA SER A 16 7.85 12.15 0.24
C SER A 16 6.32 12.13 0.11
N PHE A 17 5.61 12.55 1.16
CA PHE A 17 4.15 12.64 1.11
C PHE A 17 3.64 13.56 -0.04
N HIS A 18 4.38 14.62 -0.35
CA HIS A 18 4.01 15.57 -1.42
C HIS A 18 3.99 14.92 -2.81
N GLU A 19 4.77 13.86 -3.03
CA GLU A 19 4.78 13.11 -4.30
C GLU A 19 3.52 12.26 -4.48
N MET A 20 2.83 11.90 -3.39
CA MET A 20 1.59 11.12 -3.44
C MET A 20 0.43 11.93 -4.00
N LYS A 21 0.50 13.27 -4.00
CA LYS A 21 -0.55 14.15 -4.55
C LYS A 21 -1.97 13.83 -4.01
N ILE A 22 -2.06 13.33 -2.79
CA ILE A 22 -3.34 13.05 -2.13
C ILE A 22 -4.03 14.38 -1.83
N THR A 23 -5.25 14.54 -2.33
CA THR A 23 -6.01 15.78 -2.22
C THR A 23 -7.21 15.63 -1.31
N ARG A 24 -7.70 16.75 -0.77
CA ARG A 24 -8.99 16.79 -0.05
C ARG A 24 -10.11 16.16 -0.88
N SER A 25 -10.22 16.51 -2.16
CA SER A 25 -11.26 15.99 -3.05
C SER A 25 -11.22 14.47 -3.22
N ARG A 26 -10.02 13.89 -3.30
CA ARG A 26 -9.85 12.43 -3.32
C ARG A 26 -10.34 11.81 -2.02
N LEU A 27 -9.94 12.38 -0.87
CA LEU A 27 -10.38 11.90 0.44
C LEU A 27 -11.90 12.01 0.60
N GLU A 28 -12.50 13.15 0.24
CA GLU A 28 -13.96 13.36 0.24
C GLU A 28 -14.70 12.24 -0.50
N SER A 29 -14.22 11.86 -1.70
CA SER A 29 -14.77 10.73 -2.45
C SER A 29 -14.62 9.38 -1.73
N LEU A 30 -13.47 9.12 -1.12
CA LEU A 30 -13.24 7.87 -0.39
C LEU A 30 -14.14 7.72 0.84
N ILE A 31 -14.48 8.83 1.49
CA ILE A 31 -15.39 8.84 2.65
C ILE A 31 -16.88 9.00 2.25
N GLY A 32 -17.20 8.96 0.95
CA GLY A 32 -18.57 8.91 0.43
C GLY A 32 -19.22 10.24 0.07
N TYR A 33 -18.45 11.32 -0.06
CA TYR A 33 -18.93 12.62 -0.52
C TYR A 33 -18.50 12.87 -1.98
N GLU A 34 -19.35 13.55 -2.74
CA GLU A 34 -18.90 14.14 -4.00
C GLU A 34 -17.77 15.15 -3.73
N PRO A 35 -16.77 15.28 -4.63
CA PRO A 35 -15.71 16.26 -4.50
C PRO A 35 -16.22 17.68 -4.23
N GLY A 36 -15.80 18.28 -3.12
CA GLY A 36 -16.18 19.60 -2.65
C GLY A 36 -17.56 19.68 -1.97
N ALA A 37 -18.29 18.57 -1.84
CA ALA A 37 -19.62 18.54 -1.23
C ALA A 37 -19.60 18.31 0.28
N ALA A 38 -18.46 17.92 0.86
CA ALA A 38 -18.29 17.84 2.30
C ALA A 38 -18.55 19.21 2.96
N SER A 39 -19.26 19.22 4.08
CA SER A 39 -19.70 20.45 4.75
C SER A 39 -19.48 20.39 6.25
N GLY A 40 -19.76 21.50 6.94
CA GLY A 40 -19.51 21.63 8.36
C GLY A 40 -18.02 21.65 8.68
N ALA A 41 -17.61 20.91 9.72
CA ALA A 41 -16.22 20.88 10.16
C ALA A 41 -15.32 19.97 9.29
N LEU A 42 -15.90 19.08 8.49
CA LEU A 42 -15.17 17.99 7.83
C LEU A 42 -14.09 18.46 6.85
N PRO A 43 -14.31 19.44 5.94
CA PRO A 43 -13.27 19.91 5.04
C PRO A 43 -12.04 20.43 5.79
N ARG A 44 -12.28 21.15 6.88
CA ARG A 44 -11.22 21.68 7.74
C ARG A 44 -10.44 20.58 8.44
N ILE A 45 -11.12 19.56 8.97
CA ILE A 45 -10.47 18.40 9.60
C ILE A 45 -9.57 17.69 8.58
N ILE A 46 -10.04 17.49 7.34
CA ILE A 46 -9.24 16.86 6.29
C ILE A 46 -8.00 17.70 5.97
N ASP A 47 -8.17 19.01 5.76
CA ASP A 47 -7.08 19.92 5.41
C ASP A 47 -6.04 20.01 6.55
N GLU A 48 -6.48 20.12 7.80
CA GLU A 48 -5.62 20.09 8.99
C GLU A 48 -4.87 18.75 9.09
N THR A 49 -5.56 17.62 8.89
CA THR A 49 -4.96 16.28 8.94
C THR A 49 -3.89 16.12 7.86
N LEU A 50 -4.20 16.47 6.60
CA LEU A 50 -3.26 16.41 5.48
C LEU A 50 -1.97 17.20 5.73
N SER A 51 -2.06 18.30 6.47
CA SER A 51 -0.89 19.12 6.81
C SER A 51 0.06 18.45 7.81
N LEU A 52 -0.45 17.53 8.64
CA LEU A 52 0.31 16.85 9.70
C LEU A 52 0.86 15.49 9.25
N VAL A 53 0.22 14.85 8.26
CA VAL A 53 0.62 13.53 7.75
C VAL A 53 2.12 13.39 7.40
N PRO A 54 2.80 14.40 6.79
CA PRO A 54 4.22 14.31 6.49
C PRO A 54 5.09 13.95 7.71
N ASP A 55 4.71 14.37 8.92
CA ASP A 55 5.45 14.12 10.15
C ASP A 55 5.20 12.71 10.72
N HIS A 56 4.21 11.99 10.20
CA HIS A 56 3.77 10.69 10.68
C HIS A 56 4.01 9.56 9.66
N CYS A 57 4.57 9.85 8.49
CA CYS A 57 4.77 8.86 7.44
C CYS A 57 6.25 8.63 7.11
N ALA A 58 6.57 7.40 6.74
CA ALA A 58 7.88 6.98 6.25
C ALA A 58 7.68 6.08 5.03
N ILE A 59 7.32 6.70 3.90
CA ILE A 59 6.89 6.01 2.69
C ILE A 59 8.10 5.36 2.02
N GLN A 60 8.08 4.04 1.97
CA GLN A 60 9.13 3.26 1.33
C GLN A 60 8.58 1.96 0.78
N GLY A 61 9.23 1.49 -0.27
CA GLY A 61 8.88 0.22 -0.86
C GLY A 61 10.02 -0.32 -1.70
N GLY A 62 9.72 -1.40 -2.37
CA GLY A 62 10.63 -2.02 -3.28
C GLY A 62 10.04 -3.23 -3.95
N PHE A 63 10.79 -3.78 -4.89
CA PHE A 63 10.40 -4.97 -5.59
C PHE A 63 11.59 -5.81 -5.99
N ILE A 64 11.28 -7.07 -6.25
CA ILE A 64 12.19 -8.05 -6.83
C ILE A 64 11.55 -8.62 -8.09
N ILE A 65 12.37 -9.01 -9.05
CA ILE A 65 11.93 -9.78 -10.22
C ILE A 65 12.48 -11.20 -10.09
N LYS A 66 11.58 -12.17 -10.11
CA LYS A 66 11.93 -13.59 -10.14
C LYS A 66 11.68 -14.13 -11.54
N ASN A 67 12.72 -14.74 -12.10
CA ASN A 67 12.61 -15.51 -13.34
C ASN A 67 12.14 -16.93 -13.02
N ASP A 68 11.59 -17.59 -14.02
CA ASP A 68 11.21 -19.01 -14.00
C ASP A 68 10.27 -19.37 -12.83
N PRO A 69 9.10 -18.69 -12.70
CA PRO A 69 8.12 -19.03 -11.67
C PRO A 69 7.60 -20.47 -11.86
N GLY A 70 7.53 -21.23 -10.77
CA GLY A 70 6.95 -22.56 -10.76
C GLY A 70 5.43 -22.48 -10.57
N PHE A 71 4.66 -23.08 -11.47
CA PHE A 71 3.20 -23.15 -11.35
C PHE A 71 2.72 -24.60 -11.19
N ASP A 72 1.85 -24.82 -10.20
CA ASP A 72 1.11 -26.06 -10.01
C ASP A 72 -0.37 -25.79 -10.27
N GLY A 73 -0.90 -26.39 -11.34
CA GLY A 73 -2.29 -26.19 -11.78
C GLY A 73 -3.32 -26.89 -10.91
N ASP A 74 -2.98 -28.02 -10.30
CA ASP A 74 -3.91 -28.80 -9.50
C ASP A 74 -4.09 -28.14 -8.12
N ALA A 75 -2.98 -27.69 -7.53
CA ALA A 75 -2.99 -26.99 -6.24
C ALA A 75 -3.20 -25.47 -6.35
N ARG A 76 -3.14 -24.91 -7.57
CA ARG A 76 -3.14 -23.46 -7.83
C ARG A 76 -2.06 -22.72 -7.05
N ARG A 77 -0.83 -23.22 -7.11
CA ARG A 77 0.31 -22.64 -6.40
C ARG A 77 1.28 -21.93 -7.33
N LEU A 78 1.85 -20.86 -6.82
CA LEU A 78 3.00 -20.17 -7.41
C LEU A 78 4.20 -20.36 -6.48
N SER A 79 5.30 -20.88 -7.01
CA SER A 79 6.57 -21.02 -6.31
C SER A 79 7.61 -20.06 -6.86
N LEU A 80 8.20 -19.26 -5.96
CA LEU A 80 9.25 -18.29 -6.25
C LEU A 80 10.48 -18.64 -5.39
N GLY A 81 11.32 -19.54 -5.88
CA GLY A 81 12.43 -20.08 -5.09
C GLY A 81 11.92 -20.94 -3.93
N MET A 82 12.20 -20.52 -2.69
CA MET A 82 11.78 -21.26 -1.47
C MET A 82 10.42 -20.83 -0.91
N VAL A 83 9.77 -19.83 -1.52
CA VAL A 83 8.47 -19.34 -1.07
C VAL A 83 7.41 -19.85 -2.02
N THR A 84 6.34 -20.41 -1.46
CA THR A 84 5.17 -20.87 -2.21
C THR A 84 3.94 -20.09 -1.75
N PHE A 85 3.19 -19.58 -2.72
CA PHE A 85 1.94 -18.87 -2.53
C PHE A 85 0.79 -19.77 -2.97
N ASP A 86 -0.21 -19.96 -2.10
CA ASP A 86 -1.48 -20.57 -2.46
C ASP A 86 -2.37 -19.49 -3.11
N LEU A 87 -2.61 -19.61 -4.41
CA LEU A 87 -3.38 -18.64 -5.18
C LEU A 87 -4.84 -19.10 -5.32
N GLN A 88 -5.75 -18.15 -5.31
CA GLN A 88 -7.12 -18.39 -5.74
C GLN A 88 -7.21 -18.41 -7.28
N GLU A 89 -8.29 -18.99 -7.81
CA GLU A 89 -8.46 -19.24 -9.25
C GLU A 89 -8.25 -18.00 -10.12
N ILE A 90 -8.78 -16.85 -9.69
CA ILE A 90 -8.66 -15.58 -10.43
C ILE A 90 -7.19 -15.19 -10.58
N VAL A 91 -6.45 -15.12 -9.48
CA VAL A 91 -5.05 -14.70 -9.48
C VAL A 91 -4.20 -15.73 -10.24
N TYR A 92 -4.39 -17.02 -9.98
CA TYR A 92 -3.65 -18.09 -10.66
C TYR A 92 -3.81 -17.99 -12.18
N ASN A 93 -5.05 -17.85 -12.67
CA ASN A 93 -5.31 -17.77 -14.10
C ASN A 93 -4.71 -16.54 -14.77
N GLN A 94 -4.55 -15.43 -14.04
CA GLN A 94 -3.90 -14.21 -14.54
C GLN A 94 -2.37 -14.37 -14.68
N VAL A 95 -1.72 -15.14 -13.79
CA VAL A 95 -0.24 -15.19 -13.73
C VAL A 95 0.39 -16.49 -14.27
N LYS A 96 -0.36 -17.59 -14.42
CA LYS A 96 0.18 -18.94 -14.72
C LYS A 96 0.99 -19.10 -16.02
N LYS A 97 0.99 -18.10 -16.89
CA LYS A 97 1.75 -18.09 -18.15
C LYS A 97 2.92 -17.09 -18.14
N SER A 98 3.15 -16.43 -17.02
CA SER A 98 4.21 -15.44 -16.90
C SER A 98 5.58 -16.09 -16.90
N GLU A 99 6.52 -15.55 -17.68
CA GLU A 99 7.93 -15.96 -17.67
C GLU A 99 8.69 -15.40 -16.45
N LYS A 100 8.17 -14.30 -15.90
CA LYS A 100 8.73 -13.60 -14.75
C LYS A 100 7.60 -13.11 -13.84
N ILE A 101 7.87 -13.06 -12.54
CA ILE A 101 6.98 -12.47 -11.55
C ILE A 101 7.73 -11.35 -10.82
N ALA A 102 7.11 -10.17 -10.77
CA ALA A 102 7.56 -9.10 -9.90
C ALA A 102 6.77 -9.19 -8.58
N VAL A 103 7.48 -9.09 -7.46
CA VAL A 103 6.88 -9.04 -6.12
C VAL A 103 7.19 -7.68 -5.53
N PHE A 104 6.16 -6.91 -5.23
CA PHE A 104 6.26 -5.56 -4.69
C PHE A 104 5.87 -5.56 -3.22
N VAL A 105 6.51 -4.69 -2.45
CA VAL A 105 6.12 -4.36 -1.07
C VAL A 105 6.23 -2.86 -0.90
N CYS A 106 5.23 -2.26 -0.25
CA CYS A 106 5.21 -0.85 0.08
C CYS A 106 4.61 -0.66 1.48
N THR A 107 5.03 0.38 2.17
CA THR A 107 4.49 0.79 3.48
C THR A 107 4.54 2.30 3.61
N SER A 108 3.54 2.88 4.27
CA SER A 108 3.55 4.27 4.75
C SER A 108 4.35 4.44 6.06
N GLY A 109 4.96 3.37 6.58
CA GLY A 109 5.57 3.31 7.90
C GLY A 109 4.53 3.10 9.01
N PRO A 110 4.97 2.81 10.25
CA PRO A 110 4.04 2.54 11.36
C PRO A 110 3.37 3.80 11.91
N GLY A 111 3.97 4.98 11.72
CA GLY A 111 3.58 6.22 12.41
C GLY A 111 2.14 6.68 12.13
N ILE A 112 1.63 6.48 10.91
CA ILE A 112 0.24 6.83 10.58
C ILE A 112 -0.74 5.93 11.34
N SER A 113 -0.52 4.61 11.34
CA SER A 113 -1.43 3.68 12.02
C SER A 113 -1.39 3.87 13.54
N GLU A 114 -0.21 4.17 14.10
CA GLU A 114 -0.04 4.52 15.51
C GLU A 114 -0.79 5.83 15.85
N TRP A 115 -0.68 6.85 15.01
CA TRP A 115 -1.36 8.13 15.19
C TRP A 115 -2.88 7.98 15.12
N SER A 116 -3.39 7.25 14.14
CA SER A 116 -4.82 6.91 14.01
C SER A 116 -5.32 6.19 15.28
N THR A 117 -4.61 5.13 15.70
CA THR A 117 -4.98 4.35 16.89
C THR A 117 -5.01 5.22 18.15
N LYS A 118 -4.04 6.12 18.29
CA LYS A 118 -3.99 7.07 19.41
C LYS A 118 -5.20 8.00 19.43
N LEU A 119 -5.53 8.64 18.30
CA LEU A 119 -6.69 9.52 18.19
C LEU A 119 -7.99 8.81 18.56
N MET A 120 -8.18 7.58 18.05
CA MET A 120 -9.36 6.79 18.37
C MET A 120 -9.43 6.42 19.87
N ALA A 121 -8.29 6.08 20.48
CA ALA A 121 -8.21 5.79 21.92
C ALA A 121 -8.49 7.03 22.78
N GLU A 122 -8.16 8.23 22.30
CA GLU A 122 -8.42 9.52 22.95
C GLU A 122 -9.86 10.04 22.70
N GLY A 123 -10.65 9.35 21.88
CA GLY A 123 -12.05 9.67 21.59
C GLY A 123 -12.28 10.52 20.33
N ASP A 124 -11.22 10.92 19.62
CA ASP A 124 -11.32 11.59 18.33
C ASP A 124 -11.43 10.57 17.19
N LEU A 125 -12.61 9.96 17.11
CA LEU A 125 -12.89 8.90 16.15
C LEU A 125 -12.86 9.40 14.70
N THR A 126 -13.34 10.63 14.45
CA THR A 126 -13.43 11.18 13.09
C THR A 126 -12.05 11.45 12.52
N THR A 127 -11.18 12.15 13.25
CA THR A 127 -9.82 12.41 12.78
C THR A 127 -9.03 11.10 12.69
N GLY A 128 -9.17 10.20 13.68
CA GLY A 128 -8.53 8.89 13.64
C GLY A 128 -8.88 8.07 12.40
N TYR A 129 -10.16 8.07 12.00
CA TYR A 129 -10.61 7.40 10.78
C TYR A 129 -10.05 8.06 9.49
N ILE A 130 -10.01 9.39 9.43
CA ILE A 130 -9.42 10.11 8.28
C ILE A 130 -7.92 9.78 8.15
N VAL A 131 -7.19 9.73 9.26
CA VAL A 131 -5.77 9.35 9.27
C VAL A 131 -5.56 7.93 8.73
N ASP A 132 -6.40 6.98 9.14
CA ASP A 132 -6.32 5.58 8.67
C ASP A 132 -6.58 5.48 7.16
N MET A 133 -7.59 6.20 6.67
CA MET A 133 -7.89 6.31 5.24
C MET A 133 -6.73 6.90 4.44
N ILE A 134 -6.09 7.96 4.94
CA ILE A 134 -4.90 8.53 4.30
C ILE A 134 -3.76 7.51 4.26
N GLY A 135 -3.57 6.73 5.33
CA GLY A 135 -2.57 5.67 5.37
C GLY A 135 -2.73 4.62 4.28
N SER A 136 -3.98 4.22 4.03
CA SER A 136 -4.32 3.28 2.96
C SER A 136 -4.08 3.89 1.57
N GLU A 137 -4.54 5.12 1.37
CA GLU A 137 -4.38 5.84 0.09
C GLU A 137 -2.90 6.11 -0.26
N ILE A 138 -2.03 6.35 0.74
CA ILE A 138 -0.58 6.49 0.52
C ILE A 138 0.00 5.21 -0.08
N VAL A 139 -0.34 4.05 0.46
CA VAL A 139 0.20 2.77 -0.02
C VAL A 139 -0.32 2.46 -1.42
N GLU A 140 -1.61 2.71 -1.67
CA GLU A 140 -2.23 2.54 -2.99
C GLU A 140 -1.53 3.43 -4.03
N THR A 141 -1.38 4.73 -3.74
CA THR A 141 -0.75 5.69 -4.66
C THR A 141 0.74 5.43 -4.87
N ALA A 142 1.44 4.92 -3.86
CA ALA A 142 2.86 4.58 -3.98
C ALA A 142 3.11 3.31 -4.80
N MET A 143 2.08 2.50 -5.06
CA MET A 143 2.17 1.27 -5.85
C MET A 143 1.68 1.44 -7.29
N ASP A 144 0.91 2.49 -7.60
CA ASP A 144 0.51 2.88 -8.95
C ASP A 144 1.67 3.44 -9.80
#